data_AF-Q2F2Z3-F1
#
_entry.id   AF-Q2F2Z3-F1
#
_cell.length_a   1.000
_cell.length_b   1.000
_cell.length_c   1.000
_cell.angle_alpha   90.00
_cell.angle_beta   90.00
_cell.angle_gamma   90.00
#
_symmetry.space_group_name_H-M   'P 1'
#
loop_
_entity.id
_entity.type
_entity.pdbx_description
1 polymer ?
#
loop_
_entity_poly.entity_id
_entity_poly.type
_entity_poly.pdbx_seq_one_letter_code
_entity_poly.pdbx_strand_id
1 'polypeptide(L)'
;VNVKETGKILIVSYKDLKNLKVTTIDAAQFLHDGGMDSTGRYFLTAANASNKIAVVDTKEDKLTALIEVGKVPHPGRGANFIHPKFGPVWATSHLGDETISIIGTDPVKHKDQAWRVVETVKAQGGGSLFIKTHPNS
;
A
#
# COMPACT_ATOMS: atom_id res chain seq x y z
N VAL A 1 11.68 6.36 0.33
CA VAL A 1 11.27 7.79 0.35
C VAL A 1 10.26 8.01 -0.76
N ASN A 2 9.10 8.59 -0.47
CA ASN A 2 8.13 8.96 -1.49
C ASN A 2 8.45 10.38 -1.98
N VAL A 3 8.65 10.56 -3.28
CA VAL A 3 8.76 11.85 -3.94
C VAL A 3 7.41 12.13 -4.60
N LYS A 4 6.59 12.89 -3.88
CA LYS A 4 5.13 12.99 -4.08
C LYS A 4 4.74 13.44 -5.48
N GLU A 5 5.17 14.62 -5.90
CA GLU A 5 4.68 15.28 -7.12
C GLU A 5 5.14 14.55 -8.38
N THR A 6 6.35 13.98 -8.36
CA THR A 6 6.92 13.24 -9.51
C THR A 6 6.52 11.76 -9.54
N GLY A 7 5.86 11.27 -8.49
CA GLY A 7 5.43 9.88 -8.39
C GLY A 7 6.58 8.88 -8.36
N LYS A 8 7.70 9.24 -7.72
CA LYS A 8 8.87 8.36 -7.59
C LYS A 8 8.98 7.81 -6.18
N ILE A 9 9.35 6.55 -6.07
CA ILE A 9 9.74 5.92 -4.80
C ILE A 9 11.25 5.70 -4.85
N LEU A 10 11.97 6.24 -3.88
CA LEU A 10 13.42 6.05 -3.75
C LEU A 10 13.70 4.99 -2.69
N ILE A 11 14.38 3.92 -3.08
CA ILE A 11 15.04 3.00 -2.16
C ILE A 11 16.46 3.53 -1.96
N VAL A 12 16.74 4.03 -0.76
CA VAL A 12 18.02 4.67 -0.43
C VAL A 12 18.82 3.73 0.46
N SER A 13 19.92 3.20 -0.08
CA SER A 13 20.84 2.37 0.70
C SER A 13 21.70 3.26 1.59
N TYR A 14 21.55 3.11 2.90
CA TYR A 14 22.33 3.82 3.90
C TYR A 14 23.62 3.07 4.33
N LYS A 15 24.00 1.99 3.64
CA LYS A 15 25.20 1.20 3.95
C LYS A 15 26.50 1.99 3.79
N ASP A 16 26.53 2.92 2.84
CA ASP A 16 27.63 3.84 2.62
C ASP A 16 27.06 5.21 2.25
N LEU A 17 27.17 6.16 3.17
CA LEU A 17 26.65 7.52 2.99
C LEU A 17 27.57 8.40 2.14
N LYS A 18 28.83 7.99 1.93
CA LYS A 18 29.76 8.71 1.04
C LYS A 18 29.52 8.33 -0.43
N ASN A 19 29.22 7.06 -0.68
CA ASN A 19 28.92 6.51 -2.00
C ASN A 19 27.45 6.03 -2.08
N LEU A 20 26.53 6.98 -1.89
CA LEU A 20 25.11 6.68 -1.74
C LEU A 20 24.55 5.95 -2.97
N LYS A 21 23.96 4.78 -2.74
CA LYS A 21 23.22 4.04 -3.77
C LYS A 21 21.73 4.31 -3.62
N VAL A 22 21.10 4.74 -4.71
CA VAL A 22 19.66 5.02 -4.76
C VAL A 22 19.05 4.30 -5.95
N THR A 23 18.00 3.52 -5.71
CA THR A 23 17.13 2.98 -6.76
C THR A 23 15.90 3.87 -6.86
N THR A 24 15.68 4.47 -8.03
CA THR A 24 14.49 5.29 -8.31
C THR A 24 13.46 4.43 -9.02
N ILE A 25 12.29 4.27 -8.41
CA ILE A 25 11.20 3.47 -8.93
C ILE A 25 10.08 4.40 -9.40
N ASP A 26 9.65 4.21 -10.63
CA ASP A 26 8.48 4.88 -11.19
C ASP A 26 7.21 4.25 -10.62
N ALA A 27 6.33 5.06 -10.02
CA ALA A 27 5.08 4.62 -9.43
C ALA A 27 3.90 5.41 -10.01
N ALA A 28 3.25 6.24 -9.21
CA ALA A 28 2.16 7.11 -9.61
C ALA A 28 2.28 8.46 -8.89
N GLN A 29 1.82 9.54 -9.52
CA GLN A 29 1.90 10.88 -8.93
C GLN A 29 1.08 10.98 -7.64
N PHE A 30 1.45 11.94 -6.80
CA PHE A 30 0.79 12.24 -5.52
C PHE A 30 0.92 11.12 -4.48
N LEU A 31 2.10 10.49 -4.43
CA LEU A 31 2.46 9.57 -3.34
C LEU A 31 2.36 10.27 -2.00
N HIS A 32 1.77 9.59 -1.02
CA HIS A 32 1.52 10.14 0.30
C HIS A 32 2.02 9.16 1.37
N ASP A 33 1.10 8.55 2.09
CA ASP A 33 1.32 7.62 3.20
C ASP A 33 1.20 6.16 2.76
N GLY A 34 1.58 5.24 3.64
CA GLY A 34 1.69 3.83 3.33
C GLY A 34 2.33 3.03 4.46
N GLY A 35 2.32 1.71 4.32
CA GLY A 35 2.92 0.81 5.29
C GLY A 35 3.35 -0.51 4.67
N MET A 36 4.09 -1.28 5.46
CA MET A 36 4.50 -2.61 5.06
C MET A 36 3.33 -3.58 5.15
N ASP A 37 3.31 -4.57 4.28
CA ASP A 37 2.52 -5.77 4.47
C ASP A 37 2.95 -6.51 5.76
N SER A 38 2.15 -7.50 6.17
CA SER A 38 2.42 -8.28 7.39
C SER A 38 3.79 -8.96 7.45
N THR A 39 4.41 -9.25 6.29
CA THR A 39 5.72 -9.90 6.22
C THR A 39 6.90 -8.91 6.32
N GLY A 40 6.63 -7.60 6.20
CA GLY A 40 7.69 -6.60 6.15
C GLY A 40 8.46 -6.56 4.82
N ARG A 41 7.96 -7.20 3.75
CA ARG A 41 8.63 -7.26 2.44
C ARG A 41 8.07 -6.27 1.42
N TYR A 42 6.76 -6.08 1.40
CA TYR A 42 6.12 -5.24 0.40
C TYR A 42 5.68 -3.93 1.04
N PHE A 43 6.07 -2.82 0.44
CA PHE A 43 5.62 -1.49 0.83
C PHE A 43 4.41 -1.10 -0.01
N LEU A 44 3.27 -0.88 0.64
CA LEU A 44 2.03 -0.42 0.02
C LEU A 44 1.82 1.05 0.37
N THR A 45 1.72 1.91 -0.65
CA THR A 45 1.58 3.36 -0.45
C THR A 45 0.53 3.97 -1.35
N ALA A 46 -0.23 4.92 -0.82
CA ALA A 46 -1.26 5.64 -1.54
C ALA A 46 -0.67 6.71 -2.46
N ALA A 47 -0.99 6.61 -3.74
CA ALA A 47 -0.95 7.72 -4.70
C ALA A 47 -2.35 8.38 -4.68
N ASN A 48 -2.59 9.18 -3.64
CA ASN A 48 -3.95 9.44 -3.16
C ASN A 48 -4.82 10.21 -4.17
N ALA A 49 -4.32 11.30 -4.74
CA ALA A 49 -5.06 12.06 -5.76
C ALA A 49 -5.19 11.32 -7.09
N SER A 50 -4.50 10.18 -7.25
CA SER A 50 -4.65 9.26 -8.38
C SER A 50 -5.52 8.03 -8.08
N ASN A 51 -6.11 7.93 -6.88
CA ASN A 51 -6.94 6.80 -6.43
C ASN A 51 -6.26 5.44 -6.58
N LYS A 52 -4.94 5.38 -6.33
CA LYS A 52 -4.13 4.17 -6.53
C LYS A 52 -3.32 3.81 -5.28
N ILE A 53 -3.07 2.52 -5.12
CA ILE A 53 -2.07 1.98 -4.20
C ILE A 53 -0.91 1.42 -5.01
N ALA A 54 0.29 1.97 -4.80
CA ALA A 54 1.52 1.43 -5.35
C ALA A 54 2.10 0.38 -4.40
N VAL A 55 2.51 -0.75 -4.96
CA VAL A 55 3.13 -1.86 -4.23
C VAL A 55 4.57 -2.00 -4.69
N VAL A 56 5.52 -1.91 -3.77
CA VAL A 56 6.95 -2.09 -4.03
C VAL A 56 7.46 -3.33 -3.30
N ASP A 57 8.14 -4.22 -4.00
CA ASP A 57 8.90 -5.31 -3.39
C ASP A 57 10.25 -4.75 -2.93
N THR A 58 10.44 -4.59 -1.62
CA THR A 58 11.67 -4.00 -1.06
C THR A 58 12.84 -4.97 -1.03
N LYS A 59 12.59 -6.25 -1.35
CA LYS A 59 13.67 -7.23 -1.53
C LYS A 59 14.30 -7.10 -2.91
N GLU A 60 13.48 -6.83 -3.91
CA GLU A 60 13.86 -6.79 -5.34
C GLU A 60 13.97 -5.35 -5.87
N ASP A 61 13.75 -4.35 -5.01
CA ASP A 61 13.76 -2.93 -5.31
C ASP A 61 12.94 -2.54 -6.57
N LYS A 62 11.73 -3.11 -6.69
CA LYS A 62 10.89 -2.94 -7.89
C LYS A 62 9.41 -2.68 -7.58
N LEU A 63 8.77 -1.91 -8.46
CA LEU A 63 7.32 -1.80 -8.49
C LEU A 63 6.73 -3.17 -8.87
N THR A 64 5.78 -3.63 -8.06
CA THR A 64 5.08 -4.90 -8.25
C THR A 64 3.69 -4.69 -8.83
N ALA A 65 2.97 -3.65 -8.38
CA ALA A 65 1.63 -3.33 -8.85
C ALA A 65 1.25 -1.87 -8.63
N LEU A 66 0.30 -1.39 -9.43
CA LEU A 66 -0.50 -0.19 -9.19
C LEU A 66 -1.97 -0.61 -9.17
N ILE A 67 -2.61 -0.48 -8.02
CA ILE A 67 -3.95 -1.01 -7.76
C ILE A 67 -4.93 0.15 -7.66
N GLU A 68 -5.97 0.16 -8.46
CA GLU A 68 -7.04 1.15 -8.35
C GLU A 68 -7.95 0.83 -7.17
N VAL A 69 -8.32 1.87 -6.43
CA VAL A 69 -9.16 1.78 -5.22
C VAL A 69 -10.20 2.91 -5.23
N GLY A 70 -10.93 3.08 -4.12
CA GLY A 70 -11.86 4.20 -3.93
C GLY A 70 -11.17 5.57 -3.96
N LYS A 71 -11.95 6.60 -3.71
CA LYS A 71 -11.56 8.00 -3.93
C LYS A 71 -10.67 8.54 -2.80
N VAL A 72 -9.47 9.00 -3.13
CA VAL A 72 -8.48 9.56 -2.19
C VAL A 72 -8.20 8.59 -1.02
N PRO A 73 -7.54 7.44 -1.29
CA PRO A 73 -7.15 6.51 -0.23
C PRO A 73 -6.23 7.21 0.78
N HIS A 74 -6.49 6.99 2.06
CA HIS A 74 -5.73 7.58 3.16
C HIS A 74 -5.50 6.52 4.26
N PRO A 75 -4.52 5.61 4.09
CA PRO A 75 -4.33 4.47 4.97
C PRO A 75 -3.69 4.79 6.33
N GLY A 76 -2.98 5.91 6.45
CA GLY A 76 -1.89 6.01 7.41
C GLY A 76 -0.82 4.96 7.08
N ARG A 77 -0.67 3.96 7.96
CA ARG A 77 0.14 2.75 7.67
C ARG A 77 -0.68 1.57 7.15
N GLY A 78 -1.99 1.73 7.11
CA GLY A 78 -2.96 0.68 6.82
C GLY A 78 -3.11 -0.35 7.95
N ALA A 79 -3.90 -1.37 7.67
CA ALA A 79 -4.23 -2.45 8.59
C ALA A 79 -3.98 -3.80 7.92
N ASN A 80 -3.10 -4.61 8.52
CA ASN A 80 -2.81 -5.98 8.08
C ASN A 80 -3.62 -6.99 8.90
N PHE A 81 -4.26 -7.96 8.26
CA PHE A 81 -4.96 -9.06 8.94
C PHE A 81 -5.09 -10.28 8.01
N ILE A 82 -5.54 -11.40 8.57
CA ILE A 82 -5.86 -12.60 7.80
C ILE A 82 -7.34 -12.59 7.48
N HIS A 83 -7.68 -12.41 6.20
CA HIS A 83 -9.04 -12.53 5.72
C HIS A 83 -9.47 -14.01 5.67
N PRO A 84 -10.64 -14.40 6.23
CA PRO A 84 -11.06 -15.80 6.29
C PRO A 84 -11.11 -16.52 4.93
N LYS A 85 -11.42 -15.77 3.87
CA LYS A 85 -11.53 -16.30 2.49
C LYS A 85 -10.30 -16.04 1.62
N PHE A 86 -9.57 -14.95 1.87
CA PHE A 86 -8.56 -14.45 0.92
C PHE A 86 -7.13 -14.53 1.44
N GLY A 87 -6.93 -14.97 2.68
CA GLY A 87 -5.60 -15.06 3.29
C GLY A 87 -5.08 -13.70 3.73
N PRO A 88 -3.75 -13.48 3.76
CA PRO A 88 -3.15 -12.21 4.16
C PRO A 88 -3.61 -11.04 3.30
N VAL A 89 -4.08 -9.98 3.96
CA VAL A 89 -4.54 -8.75 3.32
C VAL A 89 -4.01 -7.51 4.03
N TRP A 90 -3.97 -6.41 3.29
CA TRP A 90 -3.76 -5.06 3.79
C TRP A 90 -4.93 -4.17 3.38
N ALA A 91 -5.41 -3.32 4.29
CA ALA A 91 -6.59 -2.48 4.04
C ALA A 91 -6.28 -0.98 4.17
N THR A 92 -6.99 -0.20 3.36
CA THR A 92 -7.04 1.27 3.38
C THR A 92 -8.48 1.75 3.45
N SER A 93 -8.74 2.77 4.26
CA SER A 93 -9.94 3.58 4.14
C SER A 93 -9.71 4.74 3.16
N HIS A 94 -10.77 5.50 2.89
CA HIS A 94 -10.74 6.59 1.91
C HIS A 94 -11.25 7.89 2.53
N LEU A 95 -10.58 8.98 2.18
CA LEU A 95 -11.00 10.33 2.54
C LEU A 95 -12.14 10.79 1.63
N GLY A 96 -12.10 10.42 0.35
CA GLY A 96 -13.00 10.94 -0.68
C GLY A 96 -14.31 10.17 -0.85
N ASP A 97 -14.47 9.01 -0.22
CA ASP A 97 -15.71 8.24 -0.18
C ASP A 97 -15.79 7.33 1.07
N GLU A 98 -16.91 6.62 1.23
CA GLU A 98 -17.21 5.79 2.40
C GLU A 98 -16.63 4.37 2.36
N THR A 99 -15.72 4.07 1.44
CA THR A 99 -15.28 2.68 1.24
C THR A 99 -14.04 2.32 2.05
N ILE A 100 -13.84 1.03 2.27
CA ILE A 100 -12.57 0.42 2.69
C ILE A 100 -12.21 -0.61 1.63
N SER A 101 -11.02 -0.48 1.05
CA SER A 101 -10.48 -1.43 0.07
C SER A 101 -9.56 -2.41 0.79
N ILE A 102 -9.78 -3.70 0.57
CA ILE A 102 -9.00 -4.80 1.12
C ILE A 102 -8.19 -5.43 -0.02
N ILE A 103 -6.87 -5.43 0.11
CA ILE A 103 -5.92 -5.85 -0.93
C ILE A 103 -5.20 -7.11 -0.49
N GLY A 104 -5.15 -8.14 -1.34
CA GLY A 104 -4.38 -9.35 -1.07
C GLY A 104 -2.86 -9.12 -1.15
N THR A 105 -2.10 -9.65 -0.18
CA THR A 105 -0.66 -9.37 -0.03
C THR A 105 0.24 -10.60 -0.07
N ASP A 106 -0.30 -11.79 -0.40
CA ASP A 106 0.46 -13.04 -0.45
C ASP A 106 0.60 -13.60 -1.89
N PRO A 107 1.62 -13.17 -2.64
CA PRO A 107 1.89 -13.69 -3.98
C PRO A 107 2.49 -15.10 -4.02
N VAL A 108 2.67 -15.77 -2.88
CA VAL A 108 3.24 -17.13 -2.84
C VAL A 108 2.14 -18.17 -2.72
N LYS A 109 1.29 -18.07 -1.69
CA LYS A 109 0.23 -19.07 -1.43
C LYS A 109 -1.14 -18.63 -1.95
N HIS A 110 -1.39 -17.33 -2.10
CA HIS A 110 -2.66 -16.78 -2.55
C HIS A 110 -2.48 -15.98 -3.85
N LYS A 111 -1.77 -16.58 -4.82
CA LYS A 111 -1.36 -15.94 -6.09
C LYS A 111 -2.48 -15.21 -6.80
N ASP A 112 -3.65 -15.86 -6.90
CA ASP A 112 -4.80 -15.26 -7.58
C ASP A 112 -5.23 -13.96 -6.91
N GLN A 113 -5.10 -13.85 -5.59
CA GLN A 113 -5.55 -12.72 -4.79
C GLN A 113 -4.50 -11.61 -4.63
N ALA A 114 -3.24 -11.90 -4.93
CA ALA A 114 -2.16 -10.96 -4.68
C ALA A 114 -2.30 -9.72 -5.57
N TRP A 115 -2.13 -8.55 -4.95
CA TRP A 115 -2.07 -7.26 -5.63
C TRP A 115 -3.34 -6.86 -6.39
N ARG A 116 -4.49 -7.30 -5.89
CA ARG A 116 -5.81 -6.80 -6.31
C ARG A 116 -6.68 -6.49 -5.10
N VAL A 117 -7.67 -5.62 -5.31
CA VAL A 117 -8.77 -5.45 -4.36
C VAL A 117 -9.59 -6.74 -4.34
N VAL A 118 -9.56 -7.46 -3.22
CA VAL A 118 -10.30 -8.71 -3.03
C VAL A 118 -11.69 -8.47 -2.46
N GLU A 119 -11.87 -7.35 -1.76
CA GLU A 119 -13.13 -6.93 -1.19
C GLU A 119 -13.17 -5.42 -0.98
N THR A 120 -14.35 -4.84 -1.17
CA THR A 120 -14.64 -3.44 -0.85
C THR A 120 -15.87 -3.41 0.05
N VAL A 121 -15.73 -2.80 1.23
CA VAL A 121 -16.84 -2.64 2.19
C VAL A 121 -17.14 -1.16 2.41
N LYS A 122 -18.39 -0.86 2.81
CA LYS A 122 -18.77 0.48 3.23
C LYS A 122 -18.52 0.66 4.73
N ALA A 123 -17.95 1.80 5.10
CA ALA A 123 -17.74 2.26 6.46
C ALA A 123 -18.79 3.32 6.83
N GLN A 124 -18.52 4.11 7.87
CA GLN A 124 -19.47 5.09 8.41
C GLN A 124 -19.75 6.29 7.48
N GLY A 125 -18.87 6.53 6.50
CA GLY A 125 -18.95 7.69 5.60
C GLY A 125 -17.58 8.06 5.05
N GLY A 126 -17.53 9.10 4.20
CA GLY A 126 -16.29 9.72 3.75
C GLY A 126 -15.56 10.49 4.86
N GLY A 127 -14.33 10.93 4.58
CA GLY A 127 -13.51 11.66 5.54
C GLY A 127 -12.63 10.78 6.44
N SER A 128 -12.52 9.48 6.16
CA SER A 128 -11.67 8.59 6.95
C SER A 128 -10.19 8.89 6.71
N LEU A 129 -9.42 8.97 7.80
CA LEU A 129 -7.97 9.24 7.78
C LEU A 129 -7.13 8.03 8.18
N PHE A 130 -7.70 7.12 8.98
CA PHE A 130 -6.94 6.01 9.55
C PHE A 130 -7.79 4.76 9.63
N ILE A 131 -7.14 3.62 9.42
CA ILE A 131 -7.66 2.28 9.70
C ILE A 131 -6.65 1.54 10.59
N LYS A 132 -7.15 0.68 11.47
CA LYS A 132 -6.31 -0.05 12.42
C LYS A 132 -6.85 -1.42 12.75
N THR A 133 -5.92 -2.31 13.08
CA THR A 133 -6.16 -3.63 13.65
C THR A 133 -4.90 -4.06 14.42
N HIS A 134 -4.97 -5.18 15.14
CA HIS A 134 -3.85 -5.81 15.81
C HIS A 134 -4.00 -7.35 15.72
N PRO A 135 -2.91 -8.13 15.64
CA PRO A 135 -2.98 -9.60 15.57
C PRO A 135 -3.73 -10.30 16.73
N ASN A 136 -3.98 -9.59 17.84
CA ASN A 136 -4.62 -10.12 19.06
C ASN A 136 -5.96 -9.45 19.36
N SER A 137 -6.54 -8.73 18.39
CA SER A 137 -7.87 -8.11 18.52
C SER A 137 -8.97 -9.04 18.03
#